data_AF-A0A9D6UT67-F1
#
_entry.id   AF-A0A9D6UT67-F1
#
_cell.length_a   1.000
_cell.length_b   1.000
_cell.length_c   1.000
_cell.angle_alpha   90.00
_cell.angle_beta   90.00
_cell.angle_gamma   90.00
#
_symmetry.space_group_name_H-M   'P 1'
#
loop_
_entity.id
_entity.type
_entity.pdbx_description
1 polymer ?
#
loop_
_entity_poly.entity_id
_entity_poly.type
_entity_poly.pdbx_seq_one_letter_code
_entity_poly.pdbx_strand_id
1 'polypeptide(L)'
;MNRRNALWLIFGGTQAAVDPHGPLSIADAHAFRAWFAWLAEAVYFLPDSRRPREITDCSSLLRFAYREALRSHTSEWAHTTGLDWVPPLPELSRPARTPALFLTSSGQARQFADAEHLMRFSAFQLSRDPSSARPGDLLFYRQLTDSQPWHSMVCLGRSAFDSSPGPLAVYHTGPIGASPGELRRPALAELLHHKEPRWRPVAGNANFLGVYRWNILRNAD
;
A
#
# COMPACT_ATOMS: atom_id res chain seq x y z
N MET A 1 -63.54 -3.04 -9.57
CA MET A 1 -62.79 -4.26 -9.16
C MET A 1 -61.79 -4.56 -10.26
N ASN A 2 -60.48 -4.71 -10.08
CA ASN A 2 -59.71 -5.00 -8.88
C ASN A 2 -58.28 -4.47 -9.06
N ARG A 3 -57.76 -3.74 -8.07
CA ARG A 3 -56.36 -3.28 -7.99
C ARG A 3 -55.48 -4.46 -7.59
N ARG A 4 -54.33 -4.65 -8.24
CA ARG A 4 -53.22 -5.46 -7.70
C ARG A 4 -51.95 -4.64 -7.73
N ASN A 5 -51.65 -4.05 -6.58
CA ASN A 5 -50.36 -3.44 -6.26
C ASN A 5 -49.33 -4.56 -6.10
N ALA A 6 -48.29 -4.56 -6.94
CA ALA A 6 -47.05 -5.28 -6.65
C ALA A 6 -46.06 -4.28 -6.03
N LEU A 7 -45.91 -4.35 -4.70
CA LEU A 7 -44.81 -3.71 -4.00
C LEU A 7 -43.52 -4.45 -4.37
N TRP A 8 -42.62 -3.80 -5.09
CA TRP A 8 -41.23 -4.23 -5.16
C TRP A 8 -40.52 -3.74 -3.89
N LEU A 9 -40.23 -4.67 -2.98
CA LEU A 9 -39.30 -4.45 -1.88
C LEU A 9 -37.90 -4.26 -2.47
N ILE A 10 -37.42 -3.03 -2.47
CA ILE A 10 -36.02 -2.72 -2.77
C ILE A 10 -35.21 -3.16 -1.53
N PHE A 11 -34.60 -4.34 -1.60
CA PHE A 11 -33.51 -4.68 -0.69
C PHE A 11 -32.31 -3.79 -1.04
N GLY A 12 -32.22 -2.64 -0.35
CA GLY A 12 -31.00 -1.84 -0.27
C GLY A 12 -29.95 -2.57 0.55
N GLY A 13 -29.37 -3.62 -0.01
CA GLY A 13 -28.13 -4.21 0.50
C GLY A 13 -26.98 -3.45 -0.12
N THR A 14 -26.26 -2.66 0.68
CA THR A 14 -24.94 -2.16 0.30
C THR A 14 -24.05 -3.39 0.10
N GLN A 15 -23.90 -3.79 -1.16
CA GLN A 15 -23.00 -4.88 -1.51
C GLN A 15 -21.59 -4.36 -1.19
N ALA A 16 -21.04 -4.78 -0.05
CA ALA A 16 -19.66 -4.50 0.28
C ALA A 16 -18.83 -5.00 -0.91
N ALA A 17 -18.12 -4.10 -1.56
CA ALA A 17 -17.23 -4.42 -2.64
C ALA A 17 -16.31 -5.56 -2.21
N VAL A 18 -16.46 -6.72 -2.84
CA VAL A 18 -15.61 -7.88 -2.56
C VAL A 18 -14.25 -7.58 -3.20
N ASP A 19 -13.20 -7.55 -2.40
CA ASP A 19 -11.83 -7.47 -2.92
C ASP A 19 -11.65 -8.55 -4.00
N PRO A 20 -11.16 -8.22 -5.21
CA PRO A 20 -11.00 -9.21 -6.28
C PRO A 20 -10.13 -10.41 -5.89
N HIS A 21 -9.26 -10.27 -4.87
CA HIS A 21 -8.48 -11.37 -4.30
C HIS A 21 -9.12 -12.04 -3.08
N GLY A 22 -10.13 -11.41 -2.48
CA GLY A 22 -10.73 -11.81 -1.21
C GLY A 22 -9.75 -11.75 -0.03
N PRO A 23 -10.22 -12.04 1.19
CA PRO A 23 -9.30 -12.19 2.33
C PRO A 23 -8.34 -13.36 2.09
N LEU A 24 -7.07 -13.15 2.43
CA LEU A 24 -6.04 -14.18 2.31
C LEU A 24 -6.14 -15.20 3.45
N SER A 25 -5.63 -16.41 3.20
CA SER A 25 -5.33 -17.36 4.27
C SER A 25 -4.22 -16.80 5.18
N ILE A 26 -4.06 -17.31 6.40
CA ILE A 26 -2.98 -16.86 7.31
C ILE A 26 -1.60 -17.01 6.65
N ALA A 27 -1.37 -18.13 5.95
CA ALA A 27 -0.10 -18.38 5.26
C ALA A 27 0.12 -17.40 4.10
N ASP A 28 -0.90 -17.19 3.25
CA ASP A 28 -0.81 -16.25 2.12
C ASP A 28 -0.68 -14.80 2.60
N ALA A 29 -1.32 -14.43 3.72
CA ALA A 29 -1.21 -13.12 4.32
C ALA A 29 0.19 -12.85 4.85
N HIS A 30 0.83 -13.85 5.47
CA HIS A 30 2.23 -13.78 5.88
C HIS A 30 3.16 -13.62 4.66
N ALA A 31 2.94 -14.43 3.61
CA ALA A 31 3.68 -14.34 2.35
C ALA A 31 3.53 -12.95 1.72
N PHE A 32 2.30 -12.48 1.53
CA PHE A 32 2.01 -11.15 0.98
C PHE A 32 2.68 -10.05 1.79
N ARG A 33 2.56 -10.07 3.12
CA ARG A 33 3.16 -9.03 3.97
C ARG A 33 4.68 -8.97 3.79
N ALA A 34 5.33 -10.12 3.75
CA ALA A 34 6.77 -10.21 3.56
C ALA A 34 7.19 -9.67 2.19
N TRP A 35 6.53 -10.13 1.11
CA TRP A 35 6.79 -9.67 -0.25
C TRP A 35 6.52 -8.18 -0.43
N PHE A 36 5.38 -7.69 0.06
CA PHE A 36 4.98 -6.29 -0.06
C PHE A 36 6.00 -5.36 0.60
N ALA A 37 6.42 -5.67 1.83
CA ALA A 37 7.42 -4.88 2.54
C ALA A 37 8.79 -4.94 1.85
N TRP A 38 9.23 -6.14 1.45
CA TRP A 38 10.52 -6.33 0.78
C TRP A 38 10.56 -5.61 -0.58
N LEU A 39 9.51 -5.72 -1.39
CA LEU A 39 9.40 -5.05 -2.70
C LEU A 39 9.38 -3.53 -2.56
N ALA A 40 8.61 -3.00 -1.60
CA ALA A 40 8.59 -1.56 -1.34
C ALA A 40 9.98 -1.02 -0.99
N GLU A 41 10.78 -1.80 -0.24
CA GLU A 41 12.16 -1.44 0.06
C GLU A 41 13.11 -1.67 -1.12
N ALA A 42 12.97 -2.77 -1.86
CA ALA A 42 13.86 -3.14 -2.97
C ALA A 42 13.99 -2.02 -4.01
N VAL A 43 12.88 -1.36 -4.33
CA VAL A 43 12.85 -0.27 -5.31
C VAL A 43 13.75 0.91 -4.90
N TYR A 44 13.93 1.16 -3.60
CA TYR A 44 14.85 2.18 -3.09
C TYR A 44 16.31 1.89 -3.48
N PHE A 45 16.69 0.61 -3.52
CA PHE A 45 18.05 0.18 -3.86
C PHE A 45 18.27 -0.04 -5.36
N LEU A 46 17.22 0.02 -6.18
CA LEU A 46 17.36 -0.06 -7.63
C LEU A 46 17.96 1.25 -8.19
N PRO A 47 18.96 1.17 -9.09
CA PRO A 47 19.39 2.31 -9.88
C PRO A 47 18.20 2.91 -10.65
N ASP A 48 18.21 4.23 -10.84
CA ASP A 48 17.12 4.93 -11.55
C ASP A 48 16.84 4.35 -12.94
N SER A 49 17.86 3.86 -13.65
CA SER A 49 17.72 3.23 -14.97
C SER A 49 16.97 1.90 -14.97
N ARG A 50 16.91 1.21 -13.82
CA ARG A 50 16.23 -0.07 -13.64
C ARG A 50 14.94 0.04 -12.82
N ARG A 51 14.66 1.20 -12.23
CA ARG A 51 13.42 1.42 -11.49
C ARG A 51 12.21 1.26 -12.41
N PRO A 52 11.16 0.54 -12.01
CA PRO A 52 9.91 0.48 -12.75
C PRO A 52 9.37 1.88 -13.06
N ARG A 53 9.18 2.18 -14.34
CA ARG A 53 8.78 3.52 -14.82
C ARG A 53 7.45 4.02 -14.29
N GLU A 54 6.60 3.13 -13.80
CA GLU A 54 5.30 3.50 -13.22
C GLU A 54 5.44 4.17 -11.85
N ILE A 55 6.58 4.02 -11.16
CA ILE A 55 6.80 4.54 -9.81
C ILE A 55 7.25 5.99 -9.91
N THR A 56 6.29 6.90 -9.79
CA THR A 56 6.48 8.35 -9.92
C THR A 56 5.94 9.14 -8.73
N ASP A 57 5.22 8.48 -7.81
CA ASP A 57 4.59 9.06 -6.63
C ASP A 57 4.38 8.02 -5.53
N CYS A 58 3.91 8.46 -4.36
CA CYS A 58 3.70 7.56 -3.23
C CYS A 58 2.70 6.43 -3.54
N SER A 59 1.63 6.72 -4.29
CA SER A 59 0.58 5.77 -4.60
C SER A 59 1.03 4.71 -5.60
N SER A 60 1.84 5.09 -6.58
CA SER A 60 2.41 4.18 -7.57
C SER A 60 3.41 3.22 -6.96
N LEU A 61 4.19 3.66 -5.96
CA LEU A 61 5.02 2.75 -5.15
C LEU A 61 4.14 1.70 -4.45
N LEU A 62 3.06 2.12 -3.79
CA LEU A 62 2.14 1.19 -3.13
C LEU A 62 1.51 0.22 -4.14
N ARG A 63 1.01 0.73 -5.27
CA ARG A 63 0.38 -0.08 -6.31
C ARG A 63 1.33 -1.11 -6.90
N PHE A 64 2.56 -0.69 -7.19
CA PHE A 64 3.61 -1.57 -7.67
C PHE A 64 3.88 -2.69 -6.66
N ALA A 65 4.25 -2.33 -5.42
CA ALA A 65 4.60 -3.33 -4.41
C ALA A 65 3.42 -4.27 -4.10
N TYR A 66 2.19 -3.76 -4.05
CA TYR A 66 0.98 -4.55 -3.81
C TYR A 66 0.73 -5.55 -4.94
N ARG A 67 0.79 -5.09 -6.19
CA ARG A 67 0.52 -5.95 -7.36
C ARG A 67 1.60 -7.01 -7.52
N GLU A 68 2.87 -6.62 -7.40
CA GLU A 68 3.98 -7.56 -7.54
C GLU A 68 4.03 -8.56 -6.37
N ALA A 69 3.68 -8.17 -5.14
CA ALA A 69 3.61 -9.09 -4.00
C ALA A 69 2.53 -10.17 -4.13
N LEU A 70 1.52 -9.95 -4.97
CA LEU A 70 0.48 -10.93 -5.26
C LEU A 70 0.81 -11.82 -6.46
N ARG A 71 1.89 -11.56 -7.22
CA ARG A 71 2.26 -12.35 -8.39
C ARG A 71 3.01 -13.63 -8.00
N SER A 72 3.21 -14.52 -8.97
CA SER A 72 4.16 -15.62 -8.84
C SER A 72 5.58 -15.08 -8.99
N HIS A 73 6.46 -15.32 -8.03
CA HIS A 73 7.82 -14.75 -8.03
C HIS A 73 8.82 -15.67 -8.75
N THR A 74 8.60 -15.89 -10.05
CA THR A 74 9.50 -16.70 -10.91
C THR A 74 10.77 -15.94 -11.29
N SER A 75 11.76 -16.65 -11.87
CA SER A 75 12.97 -16.00 -12.42
C SER A 75 12.66 -14.99 -13.53
N GLU A 76 11.63 -15.24 -14.35
CA GLU A 76 11.17 -14.29 -15.37
C GLU A 76 10.58 -13.03 -14.74
N TRP A 77 9.78 -13.19 -13.69
CA TRP A 77 9.26 -12.07 -12.91
C TRP A 77 10.40 -11.24 -12.30
N ALA A 78 11.41 -11.88 -11.71
CA ALA A 78 12.55 -11.19 -11.12
C ALA A 78 13.32 -10.35 -12.15
N HIS A 79 13.60 -10.95 -13.32
CA HIS A 79 14.29 -10.28 -14.43
C HIS A 79 13.49 -9.08 -14.95
N THR A 80 12.19 -9.24 -15.20
CA THR A 80 11.32 -8.16 -15.70
C THR A 80 11.10 -7.04 -14.68
N THR A 81 11.19 -7.35 -13.39
CA THR A 81 11.11 -6.37 -12.29
C THR A 81 12.44 -5.63 -12.07
N GLY A 82 13.53 -6.09 -12.69
CA GLY A 82 14.86 -5.47 -12.60
C GLY A 82 15.64 -5.84 -11.32
N LEU A 83 15.25 -6.91 -10.63
CA LEU A 83 15.83 -7.34 -9.37
C LEU A 83 17.10 -8.18 -9.61
N ASP A 84 18.19 -7.85 -8.91
CA ASP A 84 19.45 -8.60 -8.97
C ASP A 84 19.40 -9.92 -8.20
N TRP A 85 18.61 -9.96 -7.13
CA TRP A 85 18.41 -11.12 -6.29
C TRP A 85 17.00 -11.10 -5.71
N VAL A 86 16.54 -12.27 -5.31
CA VAL A 86 15.21 -12.48 -4.74
C VAL A 86 15.34 -13.26 -3.43
N PRO A 87 14.72 -12.80 -2.33
CA PRO A 87 14.78 -13.49 -1.06
C PRO A 87 14.00 -14.80 -1.07
N PRO A 88 14.38 -15.78 -0.23
CA PRO A 88 13.64 -17.04 -0.08
C PRO A 88 12.38 -16.83 0.77
N LEU A 89 11.50 -15.94 0.34
CA LEU A 89 10.21 -15.69 1.00
C LEU A 89 9.17 -16.74 0.60
N PRO A 90 8.16 -17.02 1.44
CA PRO A 90 7.08 -17.94 1.09
C PRO A 90 6.29 -17.48 -0.14
N GLU A 91 5.86 -18.41 -0.98
CA GLU A 91 4.95 -18.11 -2.10
C GLU A 91 3.49 -18.07 -1.67
N LEU A 92 2.67 -17.33 -2.41
CA LEU A 92 1.22 -17.36 -2.27
C LEU A 92 0.66 -18.63 -2.92
N SER A 93 -0.29 -19.27 -2.25
CA SER A 93 -1.01 -20.45 -2.74
C SER A 93 -1.87 -20.12 -3.96
N ARG A 94 -2.39 -18.89 -4.05
CA ARG A 94 -3.22 -18.40 -5.15
C ARG A 94 -2.77 -17.00 -5.62
N PRO A 95 -1.73 -16.92 -6.46
CA PRO A 95 -1.27 -15.67 -7.02
C PRO A 95 -2.33 -14.95 -7.85
N ALA A 96 -2.25 -13.62 -7.90
CA ALA A 96 -3.11 -12.77 -8.69
C ALA A 96 -2.89 -12.98 -10.20
N ARG A 97 -4.01 -13.06 -10.92
CA ARG A 97 -4.03 -13.26 -12.39
C ARG A 97 -4.55 -12.05 -13.16
N THR A 98 -4.97 -11.01 -12.46
CA THR A 98 -5.52 -9.78 -13.04
C THR A 98 -4.73 -8.57 -12.55
N PRO A 99 -4.49 -7.56 -13.39
CA PRO A 99 -3.92 -6.30 -12.95
C PRO A 99 -4.96 -5.40 -12.25
N ALA A 100 -6.26 -5.70 -12.37
CA ALA A 100 -7.32 -4.92 -11.73
C ALA A 100 -7.50 -5.36 -10.28
N LEU A 101 -6.80 -4.67 -9.37
CA LEU A 101 -6.69 -5.02 -7.95
C LEU A 101 -7.33 -4.00 -7.00
N PHE A 102 -7.49 -2.76 -7.44
CA PHE A 102 -7.85 -1.67 -6.54
C PHE A 102 -9.33 -1.33 -6.67
N LEU A 103 -10.03 -1.32 -5.54
CA LEU A 103 -11.46 -1.05 -5.50
C LEU A 103 -11.76 0.45 -5.65
N THR A 104 -12.78 0.76 -6.43
CA THR A 104 -13.37 2.11 -6.52
C THR A 104 -14.48 2.30 -5.47
N SER A 105 -14.99 3.52 -5.35
CA SER A 105 -16.18 3.83 -4.55
C SER A 105 -17.44 3.04 -4.96
N SER A 106 -17.53 2.63 -6.24
CA SER A 106 -18.59 1.76 -6.75
C SER A 106 -18.33 0.27 -6.54
N GLY A 107 -17.21 -0.09 -5.93
CA GLY A 107 -16.79 -1.47 -5.71
C GLY A 107 -16.23 -2.20 -6.92
N GLN A 108 -15.93 -1.49 -8.00
CA GLN A 108 -15.30 -2.07 -9.19
C GLN A 108 -13.78 -2.14 -9.01
N ALA A 109 -13.18 -3.25 -9.42
CA ALA A 109 -11.71 -3.36 -9.45
C ALA A 109 -11.12 -2.62 -10.66
N ARG A 110 -10.04 -1.88 -10.43
CA ARG A 110 -9.27 -1.11 -11.42
C ARG A 110 -7.78 -1.36 -11.24
N GLN A 111 -7.00 -1.04 -12.29
CA GLN A 111 -5.53 -1.14 -12.25
C GLN A 111 -4.87 0.05 -11.55
N PHE A 112 -5.62 1.14 -11.38
CA PHE A 112 -5.15 2.40 -10.81
C PHE A 112 -6.00 2.82 -9.63
N ALA A 113 -5.34 3.36 -8.61
CA ALA A 113 -5.90 4.05 -7.47
C ALA A 113 -4.85 5.03 -6.95
N ASP A 114 -5.27 6.26 -6.67
CA ASP A 114 -4.44 7.23 -5.96
C ASP A 114 -4.37 6.90 -4.45
N ALA A 115 -3.61 7.70 -3.70
CA ALA A 115 -3.48 7.49 -2.25
C ALA A 115 -4.80 7.61 -1.49
N GLU A 116 -5.77 8.43 -1.94
CA GLU A 116 -7.10 8.51 -1.32
C GLU A 116 -7.85 7.19 -1.46
N HIS A 117 -7.92 6.70 -2.70
CA HIS A 117 -8.71 5.53 -3.04
C HIS A 117 -8.10 4.27 -2.42
N LEU A 118 -6.76 4.15 -2.41
CA LEU A 118 -6.07 3.08 -1.70
C LEU A 118 -6.43 3.09 -0.21
N MET A 119 -6.34 4.25 0.44
CA MET A 119 -6.66 4.38 1.86
C MET A 119 -8.12 4.05 2.17
N ARG A 120 -9.05 4.54 1.36
CA ARG A 120 -10.50 4.41 1.62
C ARG A 120 -11.07 3.04 1.27
N PHE A 121 -10.57 2.42 0.21
CA PHE A 121 -11.20 1.23 -0.38
C PHE A 121 -10.33 -0.01 -0.37
N SER A 122 -9.00 0.13 -0.22
CA SER A 122 -8.06 -1.00 -0.20
C SER A 122 -7.44 -1.25 1.17
N ALA A 123 -7.62 -0.33 2.12
CA ALA A 123 -7.06 -0.44 3.47
C ALA A 123 -8.09 -0.08 4.55
N PHE A 124 -7.81 -0.47 5.78
CA PHE A 124 -8.55 -0.09 6.98
C PHE A 124 -7.61 0.48 8.04
N GLN A 125 -8.12 1.43 8.81
CA GLN A 125 -7.35 2.08 9.87
C GLN A 125 -7.16 1.13 11.06
N LEU A 126 -5.93 1.05 11.57
CA LEU A 126 -5.56 0.30 12.77
C LEU A 126 -5.48 1.20 13.99
N SER A 127 -4.75 2.31 13.88
CA SER A 127 -4.41 3.15 15.03
C SER A 127 -4.01 4.56 14.60
N ARG A 128 -3.80 5.41 15.61
CA ARG A 128 -3.15 6.73 15.50
C ARG A 128 -1.74 6.74 16.08
N ASP A 129 -1.24 5.58 16.51
CA ASP A 129 0.09 5.42 17.10
C ASP A 129 0.98 4.60 16.15
N PRO A 130 2.04 5.18 15.57
CA PRO A 130 2.93 4.47 14.64
C PRO A 130 3.67 3.31 15.29
N SER A 131 3.77 3.25 16.63
CA SER A 131 4.42 2.13 17.33
C SER A 131 3.66 0.81 17.13
N SER A 132 2.37 0.86 16.78
CA SER A 132 1.56 -0.32 16.50
C SER A 132 1.77 -0.90 15.09
N ALA A 133 2.55 -0.23 14.24
CA ALA A 133 2.74 -0.64 12.86
C ALA A 133 3.64 -1.88 12.77
N ARG A 134 3.24 -2.83 11.92
CA ARG A 134 4.05 -3.99 11.51
C ARG A 134 4.65 -3.70 10.13
N PRO A 135 5.73 -4.41 9.74
CA PRO A 135 6.23 -4.34 8.37
C PRO A 135 5.10 -4.62 7.37
N GLY A 136 4.98 -3.78 6.34
CA GLY A 136 3.92 -3.82 5.34
C GLY A 136 2.62 -3.09 5.71
N ASP A 137 2.51 -2.54 6.93
CA ASP A 137 1.47 -1.55 7.24
C ASP A 137 1.80 -0.19 6.61
N LEU A 138 0.83 0.72 6.60
CA LEU A 138 0.89 1.98 5.86
C LEU A 138 0.73 3.16 6.81
N LEU A 139 1.40 4.26 6.51
CA LEU A 139 1.15 5.57 7.13
C LEU A 139 0.48 6.46 6.08
N PHE A 140 -0.68 7.04 6.40
CA PHE A 140 -1.35 8.01 5.53
C PHE A 140 -1.32 9.42 6.12
N TYR A 141 -1.23 10.43 5.25
CA TYR A 141 -1.21 11.84 5.62
C TYR A 141 -2.05 12.71 4.68
N ARG A 142 -2.81 13.66 5.22
CA ARG A 142 -3.40 14.80 4.48
C ARG A 142 -2.31 15.82 4.18
N GLN A 143 -2.21 16.24 2.93
CA GLN A 143 -1.38 17.36 2.51
C GLN A 143 -2.23 18.59 2.27
N LEU A 144 -1.64 19.76 2.51
CA LEU A 144 -2.23 21.07 2.23
C LEU A 144 -1.85 21.56 0.83
N THR A 145 -1.82 20.65 -0.16
CA THR A 145 -1.52 20.96 -1.55
C THR A 145 -2.68 20.52 -2.44
N ASP A 146 -3.01 21.33 -3.44
CA ASP A 146 -4.18 21.09 -4.28
C ASP A 146 -3.99 19.90 -5.24
N SER A 147 -2.75 19.61 -5.65
CA SER A 147 -2.47 18.60 -6.67
C SER A 147 -2.37 17.16 -6.14
N GLN A 148 -1.91 16.98 -4.90
CA GLN A 148 -1.74 15.65 -4.27
C GLN A 148 -2.07 15.77 -2.78
N PRO A 149 -3.35 15.85 -2.42
CA PRO A 149 -3.75 16.15 -1.06
C PRO A 149 -3.62 14.94 -0.12
N TRP A 150 -3.15 13.79 -0.61
CA TRP A 150 -2.86 12.60 0.18
C TRP A 150 -1.45 12.11 -0.08
N HIS A 151 -0.80 11.67 0.99
CA HIS A 151 0.51 11.04 0.94
C HIS A 151 0.51 9.74 1.71
N SER A 152 1.32 8.78 1.28
CA SER A 152 1.41 7.46 1.87
C SER A 152 2.85 7.00 2.00
N MET A 153 3.12 6.21 3.04
CA MET A 153 4.40 5.56 3.29
C MET A 153 4.18 4.10 3.67
N VAL A 154 5.15 3.24 3.40
CA VAL A 154 5.17 1.84 3.86
C VAL A 154 6.04 1.74 5.10
N CYS A 155 5.50 1.16 6.19
CA CYS A 155 6.27 0.78 7.35
C CYS A 155 7.10 -0.46 7.04
N LEU A 156 8.39 -0.42 7.36
CA LEU A 156 9.34 -1.50 7.15
C LEU A 156 9.90 -1.98 8.49
N GLY A 157 10.38 -3.22 8.50
CA GLY A 157 11.10 -3.79 9.63
C GLY A 157 12.59 -3.46 9.61
N ARG A 158 13.40 -4.47 9.98
CA ARG A 158 14.83 -4.45 9.68
C ARG A 158 15.03 -4.55 8.17
N SER A 159 16.00 -3.80 7.65
CA SER A 159 16.35 -3.87 6.24
C SER A 159 16.93 -5.23 5.88
N ALA A 160 16.56 -5.75 4.71
CA ALA A 160 17.20 -6.92 4.10
C ALA A 160 18.42 -6.54 3.24
N PHE A 161 18.66 -5.24 3.02
CA PHE A 161 19.63 -4.73 2.05
C PHE A 161 20.84 -4.07 2.70
N ASP A 162 20.67 -3.53 3.91
CA ASP A 162 21.76 -2.89 4.66
C ASP A 162 21.61 -3.05 6.18
N SER A 163 22.54 -2.44 6.92
CA SER A 163 22.58 -2.47 8.38
C SER A 163 21.88 -1.27 9.03
N SER A 164 20.99 -0.57 8.32
CA SER A 164 20.28 0.58 8.89
C SER A 164 19.51 0.19 10.16
N PRO A 165 19.56 1.02 11.22
CA PRO A 165 18.81 0.75 12.44
C PRO A 165 17.31 0.95 12.17
N GLY A 166 16.55 -0.15 12.13
CA GLY A 166 15.10 -0.14 11.96
C GLY A 166 14.33 0.14 13.27
N PRO A 167 13.00 0.28 13.20
CA PRO A 167 12.14 0.20 12.00
C PRO A 167 12.27 1.41 11.08
N LEU A 168 12.01 1.20 9.79
CA LEU A 168 12.12 2.22 8.73
C LEU A 168 10.73 2.56 8.16
N ALA A 169 10.65 3.65 7.41
CA ALA A 169 9.56 3.89 6.49
C ALA A 169 10.14 4.10 5.09
N VAL A 170 9.43 3.68 4.03
CA VAL A 170 9.80 4.00 2.64
C VAL A 170 8.64 4.66 1.91
N TYR A 171 8.95 5.66 1.10
CA TYR A 171 7.97 6.38 0.31
C TYR A 171 8.61 7.09 -0.88
N HIS A 172 7.79 7.45 -1.87
CA HIS A 172 8.17 8.36 -2.94
C HIS A 172 7.60 9.75 -2.64
N THR A 173 8.39 10.82 -2.78
CA THR A 173 7.93 12.19 -2.48
C THR A 173 6.82 12.67 -3.41
N GLY A 174 6.73 12.05 -4.58
CA GLY A 174 5.99 12.58 -5.72
C GLY A 174 6.69 13.79 -6.34
N PRO A 175 6.16 14.33 -7.45
CA PRO A 175 6.73 15.51 -8.10
C PRO A 175 6.69 16.73 -7.17
N ILE A 176 7.82 17.46 -7.09
CA ILE A 176 7.95 18.69 -6.32
C ILE A 176 8.47 19.79 -7.25
N GLY A 177 7.59 20.74 -7.61
CA GLY A 177 7.92 21.76 -8.60
C GLY A 177 8.30 21.12 -9.93
N ALA A 178 9.52 21.39 -10.43
CA ALA A 178 10.06 20.77 -11.64
C ALA A 178 10.78 19.42 -11.41
N SER A 179 10.96 19.01 -10.15
CA SER A 179 11.60 17.73 -9.82
C SER A 179 10.60 16.58 -9.93
N PRO A 180 10.96 15.43 -10.53
CA PRO A 180 10.10 14.25 -10.58
C PRO A 180 9.87 13.62 -9.18
N GLY A 181 10.63 14.04 -8.18
CA GLY A 181 10.62 13.45 -6.85
C GLY A 181 11.66 12.35 -6.70
N GLU A 182 11.72 11.80 -5.49
CA GLU A 182 12.69 10.76 -5.13
C GLU A 182 12.08 9.75 -4.16
N LEU A 183 12.72 8.58 -4.04
CA LEU A 183 12.44 7.64 -2.96
C LEU A 183 13.23 8.03 -1.71
N ARG A 184 12.56 8.00 -0.57
CA ARG A 184 13.15 8.21 0.75
C ARG A 184 12.89 7.02 1.63
N ARG A 185 13.86 6.70 2.48
CA ARG A 185 13.78 5.59 3.43
C ARG A 185 14.30 5.98 4.83
N PRO A 186 13.65 6.93 5.54
CA PRO A 186 14.10 7.35 6.88
C PRO A 186 13.85 6.27 7.94
N ALA A 187 14.59 6.34 9.04
CA ALA A 187 14.22 5.61 10.25
C ALA A 187 12.90 6.16 10.81
N LEU A 188 12.06 5.30 11.39
CA LEU A 188 10.80 5.74 12.00
C LEU A 188 11.06 6.75 13.13
N ALA A 189 12.16 6.58 13.86
CA ALA A 189 12.62 7.51 14.88
C ALA A 189 12.95 8.91 14.32
N GLU A 190 13.55 8.99 13.14
CA GLU A 190 13.82 10.26 12.44
C GLU A 190 12.52 10.90 11.97
N LEU A 191 11.60 10.09 11.45
CA LEU A 191 10.30 10.56 10.98
C LEU A 191 9.44 11.13 12.13
N LEU A 192 9.49 10.52 13.32
CA LEU A 192 8.86 11.06 14.54
C LEU A 192 9.37 12.46 14.91
N HIS A 193 10.63 12.75 14.60
CA HIS A 193 11.28 14.03 14.86
C HIS A 193 11.46 14.88 13.60
N HIS A 194 10.67 14.61 12.54
CA HIS A 194 10.80 15.32 11.28
C HIS A 194 10.74 16.83 11.47
N LYS A 195 11.62 17.57 10.78
CA LYS A 195 11.75 19.03 10.95
C LYS A 195 10.43 19.76 10.77
N GLU A 196 9.69 19.39 9.73
CA GLU A 196 8.33 19.87 9.48
C GLU A 196 7.31 19.05 10.29
N PRO A 197 6.57 19.67 11.25
CA PRO A 197 5.63 18.94 12.11
C PRO A 197 4.51 18.20 11.39
N ARG A 198 4.09 18.68 10.21
CA ARG A 198 3.05 18.04 9.38
C ARG A 198 3.39 16.60 8.96
N TRP A 199 4.67 16.24 8.95
CA TRP A 199 5.16 14.92 8.57
C TRP A 199 5.40 13.97 9.75
N ARG A 200 5.24 14.44 10.99
CA ARG A 200 5.45 13.60 12.17
C ARG A 200 4.25 12.66 12.35
N PRO A 201 4.42 11.32 12.39
CA PRO A 201 3.34 10.38 12.61
C PRO A 201 2.95 10.33 14.08
N VAL A 202 2.42 11.42 14.63
CA VAL A 202 1.99 11.49 16.03
C VAL A 202 0.50 11.78 16.11
N ALA A 203 -0.17 11.24 17.13
CA ALA A 203 -1.62 11.35 17.25
C ALA A 203 -2.12 12.79 17.19
N GLY A 204 -1.38 13.74 17.78
CA GLY A 204 -1.70 15.18 17.78
C GLY A 204 -1.48 15.91 16.45
N ASN A 205 -0.85 15.29 15.46
CA ASN A 205 -0.72 15.88 14.12
C ASN A 205 -1.97 15.58 13.29
N ALA A 206 -2.78 16.60 13.00
CA ALA A 206 -3.99 16.47 12.19
C ALA A 206 -3.70 16.05 10.73
N ASN A 207 -2.48 16.30 10.22
CA ASN A 207 -2.09 15.86 8.88
C ASN A 207 -1.83 14.36 8.85
N PHE A 208 -1.22 13.77 9.88
CA PHE A 208 -1.15 12.32 9.99
C PHE A 208 -2.57 11.80 10.12
N LEU A 209 -2.95 10.80 9.33
CA LEU A 209 -4.28 10.17 9.39
C LEU A 209 -4.29 8.91 10.23
N GLY A 210 -3.16 8.20 10.30
CA GLY A 210 -3.01 7.01 11.13
C GLY A 210 -2.21 5.92 10.44
N VAL A 211 -2.13 4.80 11.14
CA VAL A 211 -1.60 3.53 10.64
C VAL A 211 -2.74 2.75 10.02
N TYR A 212 -2.52 2.22 8.83
CA TYR A 212 -3.49 1.45 8.06
C TYR A 212 -2.92 0.10 7.65
N ARG A 213 -3.82 -0.85 7.39
CA ARG A 213 -3.50 -2.19 6.90
C ARG A 213 -4.36 -2.53 5.71
N TRP A 214 -3.79 -3.27 4.76
CA TRP A 214 -4.50 -3.73 3.57
C TRP A 214 -5.70 -4.61 3.93
N ASN A 215 -6.81 -4.44 3.22
CA ASN A 215 -8.07 -5.16 3.46
C ASN A 215 -7.92 -6.68 3.29
N ILE A 216 -7.06 -7.14 2.38
CA ILE A 216 -6.74 -8.56 2.18
C ILE A 216 -6.14 -9.25 3.41
N LEU A 217 -5.66 -8.49 4.40
CA LEU A 217 -5.06 -9.00 5.65
C LEU A 217 -6.02 -9.03 6.84
N ARG A 218 -7.28 -8.58 6.68
CA ARG A 218 -8.20 -8.31 7.80
C ARG A 218 -8.54 -9.51 8.68
N ASN A 219 -8.43 -10.73 8.14
CA ASN A 219 -8.78 -11.97 8.84
C ASN A 219 -7.55 -12.87 9.12
N ALA A 220 -6.34 -12.31 9.00
CA ALA A 220 -5.10 -13.07 9.05
C ALA A 220 -4.19 -12.69 10.22
N ASP A 221 -4.67 -11.86 11.14
CA ASP A 221 -4.01 -11.49 12.39
C ASP A 221 -4.74 -12.09 13.61
#